data_AF-A0A960JKW3-F1
#
_entry.id   AF-A0A960JKW3-F1
#
_cell.length_a   1.000
_cell.length_b   1.000
_cell.length_c   1.000
_cell.angle_alpha   90.00
_cell.angle_beta   90.00
_cell.angle_gamma   90.00
#
_symmetry.space_group_name_H-M   'P 1'
#
loop_
_entity.id
_entity.type
_entity.pdbx_description
1 polymer ?
#
loop_
_entity_poly.entity_id
_entity_poly.type
_entity_poly.pdbx_seq_one_letter_code
_entity_poly.pdbx_strand_id
1 'polypeptide(L)'
;KIIPSLNGFVPKPNTPLQWDAICSEKELKQKIKYVCKGLAKIPNVDVRFMSARIAHEQALFSSGDRRISKIIESAARSNGNLKSALRETGISAAFHTSRDRSYDEYLPWSIVDSGLSFDFLRTEHEKAHESLSSLPCPAVEKCTTCGVCPSTWLADAPENLVQIQPAKIRAAMV
;
A
#
# COMPACT_ATOMS: atom_id res chain seq x y z
N LYS A 1 -10.83 -8.75 -27.44
CA LYS A 1 -10.81 -7.40 -26.83
C LYS A 1 -9.93 -7.46 -25.59
N ILE A 2 -8.91 -6.61 -25.47
CA ILE A 2 -8.01 -6.54 -24.31
C ILE A 2 -8.39 -5.31 -23.48
N ILE A 3 -8.43 -5.45 -22.16
CA ILE A 3 -8.84 -4.37 -21.25
C ILE A 3 -7.76 -4.17 -20.16
N PRO A 4 -6.72 -3.35 -20.40
CA PRO A 4 -5.76 -3.02 -19.37
C PRO A 4 -6.40 -2.17 -18.27
N SER A 5 -6.02 -2.45 -17.02
CA SER A 5 -6.39 -1.65 -15.85
C SER A 5 -5.21 -0.79 -15.41
N LEU A 6 -5.43 0.52 -15.34
CA LEU A 6 -4.43 1.50 -14.92
C LEU A 6 -4.79 2.06 -13.54
N ASN A 7 -3.94 1.79 -12.56
CA ASN A 7 -4.08 2.33 -11.21
C ASN A 7 -2.94 3.29 -10.92
N GLY A 8 -3.26 4.43 -10.31
CA GLY A 8 -2.25 5.31 -9.74
C GLY A 8 -1.54 4.62 -8.57
N PHE A 9 -0.27 4.95 -8.37
CA PHE A 9 0.46 4.52 -7.19
C PHE A 9 -0.24 5.04 -5.91
N VAL A 10 -0.39 4.15 -4.92
CA VAL A 10 -0.94 4.46 -3.60
C VAL A 10 -0.06 3.76 -2.57
N PRO A 11 0.64 4.49 -1.68
CA PRO A 11 1.44 3.86 -0.63
C PRO A 11 0.54 3.06 0.31
N LYS A 12 0.95 1.83 0.62
CA LYS A 12 0.20 0.90 1.45
C LYS A 12 0.98 0.54 2.72
N PRO A 13 0.31 0.48 3.88
CA PRO A 13 0.90 -0.03 5.12
C PRO A 13 1.59 -1.38 4.92
N ASN A 14 2.73 -1.56 5.59
CA ASN A 14 3.47 -2.82 5.59
C ASN A 14 3.87 -3.30 4.18
N THR A 15 4.13 -2.36 3.26
CA THR A 15 4.70 -2.66 1.93
C THR A 15 6.02 -1.91 1.76
N PRO A 16 6.92 -2.36 0.88
CA PRO A 16 8.20 -1.68 0.64
C PRO A 16 8.02 -0.19 0.27
N LEU A 17 6.96 0.16 -0.46
CA LEU A 17 6.71 1.54 -0.90
C LEU A 17 5.87 2.36 0.11
N GLN A 18 5.84 1.97 1.39
CA GLN A 18 5.05 2.65 2.43
C GLN A 18 5.63 4.03 2.83
N TRP A 19 6.89 4.29 2.49
CA TRP A 19 7.58 5.56 2.78
C TRP A 19 7.42 6.59 1.68
N ASP A 20 6.94 6.20 0.50
CA ASP A 20 6.81 7.09 -0.66
C ASP A 20 5.51 7.90 -0.63
N ALA A 21 5.57 9.13 -1.15
CA ALA A 21 4.40 9.94 -1.42
C ALA A 21 3.64 9.49 -2.67
N ILE A 22 2.31 9.67 -2.66
CA ILE A 22 1.57 9.72 -3.92
C ILE A 22 1.91 11.04 -4.63
N CYS A 23 2.14 10.98 -5.94
CA CYS A 23 2.33 12.17 -6.77
C CYS A 23 1.11 13.10 -6.74
N SER A 24 1.24 14.33 -7.22
CA SER A 24 0.13 15.29 -7.19
C SER A 24 -1.05 14.84 -8.07
N GLU A 25 -2.28 15.24 -7.71
CA GLU A 25 -3.47 14.87 -8.48
C GLU A 25 -3.38 15.35 -9.94
N LYS A 26 -2.74 16.52 -10.16
CA LYS A 26 -2.47 17.07 -11.48
C LYS A 26 -1.53 16.17 -12.29
N GLU A 27 -0.43 15.75 -11.69
CA GLU A 27 0.55 14.87 -12.32
C GLU A 27 -0.05 13.49 -12.62
N LEU A 28 -0.80 12.92 -11.68
CA LEU A 28 -1.48 11.64 -11.89
C LEU A 28 -2.47 11.72 -13.05
N LYS A 29 -3.28 12.79 -13.14
CA LYS A 29 -4.18 13.03 -14.29
C LYS A 29 -3.41 13.13 -15.61
N GLN A 30 -2.25 13.79 -15.62
CA GLN A 30 -1.41 13.90 -16.81
C GLN A 30 -0.87 12.54 -17.24
N LYS A 31 -0.35 11.74 -16.30
CA LYS A 31 0.15 10.38 -16.54
C LYS A 31 -0.95 9.45 -17.08
N ILE A 32 -2.13 9.46 -16.47
CA ILE A 32 -3.30 8.70 -16.95
C ILE A 32 -3.65 9.09 -18.38
N LYS A 33 -3.77 10.39 -18.66
CA LYS A 33 -4.09 10.90 -19.99
C LYS A 33 -3.06 10.50 -21.04
N TYR A 34 -1.78 10.53 -20.69
CA TYR A 34 -0.69 10.12 -21.56
C TYR A 34 -0.83 8.65 -21.98
N VAL A 35 -1.01 7.73 -21.01
CA VAL A 35 -1.16 6.30 -21.29
C VAL A 35 -2.42 6.02 -22.11
N CYS A 36 -3.56 6.60 -21.73
CA CYS A 36 -4.82 6.43 -22.48
C CYS A 36 -4.69 6.90 -23.94
N LYS A 37 -4.03 8.05 -24.18
CA LYS A 37 -3.80 8.56 -25.54
C LYS A 37 -2.90 7.64 -26.36
N GLY A 38 -1.90 7.02 -25.73
CA GLY A 38 -1.01 6.05 -26.39
C GLY A 38 -1.74 4.77 -26.80
N LEU A 39 -2.54 4.22 -25.89
CA LEU A 39 -3.25 2.95 -26.09
C LEU A 39 -4.50 3.07 -26.98
N ALA A 40 -5.11 4.25 -27.07
CA ALA A 40 -6.31 4.49 -27.90
C ALA A 40 -6.09 4.21 -29.40
N LYS A 41 -4.83 4.15 -29.86
CA LYS A 41 -4.48 3.85 -31.26
C LYS A 41 -4.50 2.36 -31.57
N ILE A 42 -4.52 1.49 -30.56
CA ILE A 42 -4.41 0.04 -30.74
C ILE A 42 -5.81 -0.54 -30.94
N PRO A 43 -6.09 -1.23 -32.07
CA PRO A 43 -7.37 -1.87 -32.29
C PRO A 43 -7.70 -2.89 -31.18
N ASN A 44 -8.98 -2.97 -30.80
CA ASN A 44 -9.48 -3.92 -29.80
C ASN A 44 -8.90 -3.75 -28.37
N VAL A 45 -8.35 -2.58 -28.03
CA VAL A 45 -7.88 -2.22 -26.68
C VAL A 45 -8.78 -1.15 -26.05
N ASP A 46 -9.18 -1.36 -24.80
CA ASP A 46 -10.04 -0.45 -24.04
C ASP A 46 -9.47 -0.24 -22.63
N VAL A 47 -9.10 0.99 -22.27
CA VAL A 47 -8.37 1.26 -21.02
C VAL A 47 -9.35 1.59 -19.90
N ARG A 48 -9.31 0.82 -18.82
CA ARG A 48 -9.96 1.19 -17.56
C ARG A 48 -8.94 1.84 -16.64
N PHE A 49 -9.30 2.95 -16.01
CA PHE A 49 -8.40 3.64 -15.08
C PHE A 49 -9.12 4.08 -13.82
N MET A 50 -8.41 4.02 -12.70
CA MET A 50 -8.85 4.64 -11.45
C MET A 50 -8.69 6.15 -11.53
N SER A 51 -9.71 6.90 -11.09
CA SER A 51 -9.61 8.36 -11.07
C SER A 51 -8.54 8.82 -10.07
N ALA A 52 -7.84 9.91 -10.41
CA ALA A 52 -6.83 10.49 -9.52
C ALA A 52 -7.39 10.89 -8.15
N ARG A 53 -8.64 11.40 -8.10
CA ARG A 53 -9.35 11.69 -6.85
C ARG A 53 -9.42 10.45 -5.95
N ILE A 54 -9.93 9.33 -6.48
CA ILE A 54 -10.05 8.09 -5.71
C ILE A 54 -8.67 7.58 -5.25
N ALA A 55 -7.63 7.72 -6.07
CA ALA A 55 -6.26 7.36 -5.67
C ALA A 55 -5.79 8.15 -4.43
N HIS A 56 -6.02 9.47 -4.41
CA HIS A 56 -5.70 10.32 -3.26
C HIS A 56 -6.54 10.00 -2.02
N GLU A 57 -7.83 9.69 -2.19
CA GLU A 57 -8.69 9.24 -1.09
C GLU A 57 -8.17 7.93 -0.50
N GLN A 58 -7.80 6.97 -1.34
CA GLN A 58 -7.16 5.74 -0.88
C GLN A 58 -5.83 6.01 -0.18
N ALA A 59 -5.01 6.91 -0.69
CA ALA A 59 -3.74 7.27 -0.06
C ALA A 59 -3.96 7.87 1.34
N LEU A 60 -4.98 8.73 1.50
CA LEU A 60 -5.32 9.31 2.80
C LEU A 60 -5.69 8.24 3.83
N PHE A 61 -6.51 7.27 3.45
CA PHE A 61 -6.91 6.18 4.35
C PHE A 61 -5.81 5.15 4.56
N SER A 62 -4.94 4.94 3.57
CA SER A 62 -3.81 4.00 3.67
C SER A 62 -2.68 4.58 4.53
N SER A 63 -2.39 5.88 4.43
CA SER A 63 -1.29 6.56 5.11
C SER A 63 -1.71 7.39 6.33
N GLY A 64 -2.98 7.24 6.72
CA GLY A 64 -3.62 7.97 7.80
C GLY A 64 -3.14 7.54 9.19
N ASP A 65 -3.20 8.45 10.15
CA ASP A 65 -3.14 8.10 11.57
C ASP A 65 -4.50 8.31 12.25
N ARG A 66 -4.54 8.18 13.59
CA ARG A 66 -5.76 8.37 14.39
C ARG A 66 -6.50 9.67 14.13
N ARG A 67 -5.87 10.73 13.61
CA ARG A 67 -6.54 11.99 13.27
C ARG A 67 -7.55 11.79 12.13
N ILE A 68 -7.32 10.82 11.24
CA ILE A 68 -8.22 10.51 10.12
C ILE A 68 -9.59 10.02 10.62
N SER A 69 -9.71 9.51 11.85
CA SER A 69 -11.01 9.13 12.41
C SER A 69 -12.01 10.29 12.42
N LYS A 70 -11.55 11.51 12.71
CA LYS A 70 -12.38 12.73 12.70
C LYS A 70 -12.89 13.06 11.30
N ILE A 71 -12.06 12.83 10.27
CA ILE A 71 -12.45 13.01 8.87
C ILE A 71 -13.49 11.98 8.47
N ILE A 72 -13.30 10.71 8.85
CA ILE A 72 -14.25 9.62 8.57
C ILE A 72 -15.60 9.93 9.22
N GLU A 73 -15.60 10.35 10.48
CA GLU A 73 -16.81 10.71 11.22
C GLU A 73 -17.55 11.88 10.57
N SER A 74 -16.86 12.98 10.24
CA SER A 74 -17.48 14.12 9.55
C SER A 74 -17.98 13.76 8.15
N ALA A 75 -17.23 12.93 7.41
CA ALA A 75 -17.66 12.46 6.08
C ALA A 75 -18.91 11.58 6.18
N ALA A 76 -19.03 10.72 7.19
CA ALA A 76 -20.21 9.90 7.42
C ALA A 76 -21.47 10.75 7.66
N ARG A 77 -21.35 11.86 8.41
CA ARG A 77 -22.46 12.82 8.61
C ARG A 77 -22.82 13.59 7.33
N SER A 78 -21.89 13.68 6.39
CA SER A 78 -22.01 14.45 5.13
C SER A 78 -22.19 13.56 3.90
N ASN A 79 -22.80 12.38 4.05
CA ASN A 79 -23.06 11.42 2.96
C ASN A 79 -21.80 11.05 2.13
N GLY A 80 -20.67 10.89 2.81
CA GLY A 80 -19.38 10.54 2.20
C GLY A 80 -18.61 11.72 1.58
N ASN A 81 -19.03 12.97 1.79
CA ASN A 81 -18.35 14.13 1.22
C ASN A 81 -17.02 14.44 1.94
N LEU A 82 -15.94 13.80 1.47
CA LEU A 82 -14.61 13.94 2.06
C LEU A 82 -14.04 15.36 1.96
N LYS A 83 -14.35 16.10 0.89
CA LYS A 83 -13.89 17.49 0.73
C LYS A 83 -14.48 18.40 1.81
N SER A 84 -15.76 18.22 2.12
CA SER A 84 -16.41 18.94 3.22
C SER A 84 -15.78 18.56 4.56
N ALA A 85 -15.56 17.25 4.78
CA ALA A 85 -14.98 16.76 6.03
C ALA A 85 -13.55 17.25 6.29
N LEU A 86 -12.71 17.30 5.25
CA LEU A 86 -11.37 17.88 5.36
C LEU A 86 -11.42 19.36 5.72
N ARG A 87 -12.37 20.12 5.16
CA ARG A 87 -12.55 21.55 5.47
C ARG A 87 -13.05 21.76 6.90
N GLU A 88 -14.02 20.97 7.35
CA GLU A 88 -14.60 21.06 8.69
C GLU A 88 -13.58 20.70 9.78
N THR A 89 -12.81 19.63 9.57
CA THR A 89 -11.83 19.16 10.56
C THR A 89 -10.53 19.96 10.58
N GLY A 90 -10.22 20.69 9.49
CA GLY A 90 -8.97 21.42 9.34
C GLY A 90 -7.72 20.51 9.21
N ILE A 91 -7.90 19.19 9.08
CA ILE A 91 -6.79 18.25 8.97
C ILE A 91 -6.26 18.28 7.53
N SER A 92 -4.95 18.52 7.39
CA SER A 92 -4.28 18.53 6.09
C SER A 92 -4.08 17.11 5.57
N ALA A 93 -4.76 16.76 4.48
CA ALA A 93 -4.52 15.50 3.76
C ALA A 93 -3.07 15.39 3.27
N ALA A 94 -2.48 16.51 2.83
CA ALA A 94 -1.12 16.57 2.29
C ALA A 94 -0.06 16.12 3.31
N PHE A 95 -0.30 16.38 4.61
CA PHE A 95 0.59 15.87 5.67
C PHE A 95 0.68 14.34 5.66
N HIS A 96 -0.39 13.64 5.28
CA HIS A 96 -0.43 12.18 5.28
C HIS A 96 -0.01 11.56 3.94
N THR A 97 -0.23 12.26 2.82
CA THR A 97 -0.13 11.67 1.47
C THR A 97 0.98 12.24 0.59
N SER A 98 1.39 13.49 0.81
CA SER A 98 2.16 14.27 -0.16
C SER A 98 3.56 14.62 0.34
N ARG A 99 4.14 13.71 1.10
CA ARG A 99 5.52 13.77 1.58
C ARG A 99 6.07 12.36 1.70
N ASP A 100 7.35 12.22 1.41
CA ASP A 100 8.06 11.00 1.75
C ASP A 100 8.26 10.96 3.28
N ARG A 101 8.42 9.76 3.80
CA ARG A 101 8.61 9.50 5.23
C ARG A 101 10.01 8.99 5.49
N SER A 102 10.63 9.50 6.55
CA SER A 102 11.92 8.96 6.99
C SER A 102 11.75 7.54 7.53
N TYR A 103 12.81 6.75 7.43
CA TYR A 103 12.93 5.47 8.12
C TYR A 103 12.91 5.62 9.66
N ASP A 104 13.32 6.78 10.17
CA ASP A 104 13.29 7.10 11.61
C ASP A 104 11.90 7.57 12.09
N GLU A 105 10.98 7.83 11.16
CA GLU A 105 9.63 8.26 11.50
C GLU A 105 8.80 7.08 11.99
N TYR A 106 8.10 7.29 13.11
CA TYR A 106 7.10 6.34 13.56
C TYR A 106 5.91 6.29 12.59
N LEU A 107 5.69 5.13 11.96
CA LEU A 107 4.55 4.91 11.08
C LEU A 107 3.31 4.50 11.88
N PRO A 108 2.13 5.11 11.64
CA PRO A 108 0.93 4.85 12.44
C PRO A 108 0.47 3.38 12.46
N TRP A 109 0.76 2.65 11.39
CA TRP A 109 0.40 1.23 11.23
C TRP A 109 1.45 0.27 11.79
N SER A 110 2.59 0.75 12.31
CA SER A 110 3.62 -0.09 12.94
C SER A 110 3.12 -0.83 14.19
N ILE A 111 1.94 -0.48 14.73
CA ILE A 111 1.27 -1.23 15.79
C ILE A 111 0.75 -2.61 15.31
N VAL A 112 0.64 -2.82 14.00
CA VAL A 112 0.13 -4.07 13.41
C VAL A 112 1.32 -4.90 12.93
N ASP A 113 1.50 -6.07 13.54
CA ASP A 113 2.48 -7.06 13.06
C ASP A 113 1.96 -7.69 11.76
N SER A 114 2.68 -7.45 10.66
CA SER A 114 2.41 -8.04 9.34
C SER A 114 3.20 -9.32 9.07
N GLY A 115 4.09 -9.71 9.99
CA GLY A 115 5.11 -10.74 9.80
C GLY A 115 6.34 -10.28 9.02
N LEU A 116 6.30 -9.10 8.37
CA LEU A 116 7.46 -8.56 7.68
C LEU A 116 8.29 -7.67 8.61
N SER A 117 9.59 -7.97 8.71
CA SER A 117 10.52 -7.15 9.50
C SER A 117 10.76 -5.79 8.83
N PHE A 118 11.07 -4.79 9.65
CA PHE A 118 11.45 -3.46 9.18
C PHE A 118 12.63 -3.50 8.19
N ASP A 119 13.70 -4.23 8.53
CA ASP A 119 14.90 -4.32 7.67
C ASP A 119 14.60 -4.91 6.29
N PHE A 120 13.69 -5.89 6.23
CA PHE A 120 13.21 -6.45 4.97
C PHE A 120 12.51 -5.38 4.13
N LEU A 121 11.53 -4.67 4.70
CA LEU A 121 10.79 -3.62 4.00
C LEU A 121 11.71 -2.49 3.53
N ARG A 122 12.67 -2.07 4.37
CA ARG A 122 13.69 -1.06 4.03
C ARG A 122 14.56 -1.51 2.85
N THR A 123 15.09 -2.73 2.91
CA THR A 123 15.95 -3.27 1.85
C THR A 123 15.21 -3.36 0.52
N GLU A 124 13.94 -3.78 0.53
CA GLU A 124 13.13 -3.87 -0.69
C GLU A 124 12.75 -2.49 -1.23
N HIS A 125 12.57 -1.49 -0.36
CA HIS A 125 12.38 -0.10 -0.76
C HIS A 125 13.62 0.47 -1.47
N GLU A 126 14.81 0.28 -0.90
CA GLU A 126 16.08 0.71 -1.49
C GLU A 126 16.29 0.08 -2.88
N LYS A 127 16.10 -1.24 -3.00
CA LYS A 127 16.14 -1.93 -4.29
C LYS A 127 15.16 -1.36 -5.30
N ALA A 128 13.93 -1.04 -4.89
CA ALA A 128 12.92 -0.48 -5.78
C ALA A 128 13.36 0.88 -6.36
N HIS A 129 13.97 1.74 -5.54
CA HIS A 129 14.52 3.02 -5.98
C HIS A 129 15.75 2.86 -6.88
N GLU A 130 16.51 1.78 -6.71
CA GLU A 130 17.62 1.40 -7.61
C GLU A 130 17.17 0.63 -8.86
N SER A 131 15.86 0.41 -9.05
CA SER A 131 15.30 -0.41 -10.14
C SER A 131 15.83 -1.87 -10.15
N LEU A 132 16.21 -2.39 -8.98
CA LEU A 132 16.63 -3.77 -8.80
C LEU A 132 15.43 -4.68 -8.54
N SER A 133 15.42 -5.82 -9.23
CA SER A 133 14.38 -6.84 -9.02
C SER A 133 14.70 -7.69 -7.79
N SER A 134 13.67 -8.04 -7.02
CA SER A 134 13.76 -9.06 -5.98
C SER A 134 13.19 -10.40 -6.46
N LEU A 135 13.51 -11.46 -5.73
CA LEU A 135 12.94 -12.78 -5.98
C LEU A 135 11.42 -12.73 -5.77
N PRO A 136 10.64 -13.51 -6.55
CA PRO A 136 9.21 -13.61 -6.34
C PRO A 136 8.90 -14.11 -4.92
N CYS A 137 7.72 -13.78 -4.39
CA CYS A 137 7.25 -14.35 -3.13
C CYS A 137 6.52 -15.69 -3.40
N PRO A 138 6.91 -16.81 -2.77
CA PRO A 138 8.01 -16.96 -1.81
C PRO A 138 9.39 -17.04 -2.50
N ALA A 139 10.41 -16.42 -1.88
CA ALA A 139 11.77 -16.41 -2.45
C ALA A 139 12.49 -17.77 -2.33
N VAL A 140 11.94 -18.68 -1.53
CA VAL A 140 12.45 -20.02 -1.24
C VAL A 140 11.28 -21.01 -1.17
N GLU A 141 11.54 -22.31 -1.37
CA GLU A 141 10.51 -23.34 -1.33
C GLU A 141 9.76 -23.42 0.00
N LYS A 142 10.46 -23.22 1.14
CA LYS A 142 9.89 -23.19 2.49
C LYS A 142 10.10 -21.82 3.14
N CYS A 143 9.17 -20.90 2.91
CA CYS A 143 9.24 -19.54 3.46
C CYS A 143 8.47 -19.45 4.78
N THR A 144 9.02 -18.77 5.79
CA THR A 144 8.36 -18.60 7.11
C THR A 144 8.13 -17.13 7.46
N THR A 145 8.52 -16.20 6.58
CA THR A 145 8.62 -14.77 6.88
C THR A 145 7.29 -14.16 7.32
N CYS A 146 6.25 -14.18 6.48
CA CYS A 146 4.96 -13.56 6.79
C CYS A 146 3.84 -14.54 7.19
N GLY A 147 4.05 -15.85 7.03
CA GLY A 147 3.06 -16.88 7.37
C GLY A 147 1.81 -16.93 6.48
N VAL A 148 1.80 -16.28 5.30
CA VAL A 148 0.60 -16.19 4.43
C VAL A 148 0.50 -17.34 3.41
N CYS A 149 1.62 -17.79 2.84
CA CYS A 149 1.61 -18.71 1.69
C CYS A 149 1.40 -20.18 2.11
N PRO A 150 0.76 -21.03 1.28
CA PRO A 150 0.65 -22.48 1.55
C PRO A 150 1.98 -23.25 1.48
N SER A 151 2.98 -22.72 0.77
CA SER A 151 4.36 -23.22 0.71
C SER A 151 5.20 -22.85 1.95
N THR A 152 4.54 -22.29 2.97
CA THR A 152 5.15 -22.22 4.29
C THR A 152 5.22 -23.63 4.87
N TRP A 153 6.10 -23.86 5.86
CA TRP A 153 6.05 -25.11 6.61
C TRP A 153 4.67 -25.34 7.29
N LEU A 154 3.74 -24.37 7.28
CA LEU A 154 2.37 -24.50 7.83
C LEU A 154 1.61 -25.70 7.26
N ALA A 155 1.86 -26.11 6.02
CA ALA A 155 1.25 -27.32 5.47
C ALA A 155 1.69 -28.60 6.21
N ASP A 156 2.93 -28.61 6.72
CA ASP A 156 3.54 -29.71 7.48
C ASP A 156 3.69 -29.38 8.98
N ALA A 157 3.10 -28.27 9.44
CA ALA A 157 3.28 -27.78 10.79
C ALA A 157 2.39 -28.59 11.75
N PRO A 158 2.91 -29.00 12.93
CA PRO A 158 2.05 -29.60 13.94
C PRO A 158 0.92 -28.62 14.31
N GLU A 159 -0.29 -29.15 14.56
CA GLU A 159 -1.54 -28.36 14.70
C GLU A 159 -1.43 -27.18 15.68
N ASN A 160 -0.59 -27.32 16.71
CA ASN A 160 -0.34 -26.26 17.69
C ASN A 160 0.37 -25.02 17.13
N LEU A 161 0.99 -25.10 15.93
CA LEU A 161 1.70 -24.00 15.28
C LEU A 161 0.88 -23.34 14.15
N VAL A 162 -0.23 -23.93 13.73
CA VAL A 162 -1.07 -23.46 12.60
C VAL A 162 -1.79 -22.14 12.91
N GLN A 163 -1.89 -21.77 14.19
CA GLN A 163 -2.52 -20.54 14.67
C GLN A 163 -1.50 -19.51 15.21
N ILE A 164 -0.21 -19.72 15.00
CA ILE A 164 0.84 -18.88 15.58
C ILE A 164 1.24 -17.77 14.61
N GLN A 165 1.38 -16.54 15.12
CA GLN A 165 1.85 -15.39 14.35
C GLN A 165 3.35 -15.52 13.99
N PRO A 166 3.80 -14.97 12.84
CA PRO A 166 5.15 -15.18 12.32
C PRO A 166 6.28 -14.89 13.32
N ALA A 167 6.11 -13.88 14.19
CA ALA A 167 7.08 -13.55 15.23
C ALA A 167 7.27 -14.67 16.27
N LYS A 168 6.20 -15.35 16.68
CA LYS A 168 6.23 -16.44 17.66
C LYS A 168 6.81 -17.73 17.08
N ILE A 169 6.60 -17.97 15.78
CA ILE A 169 7.22 -19.08 15.05
C ILE A 169 8.74 -18.92 15.04
N ARG A 170 9.22 -17.73 14.69
CA ARG A 170 10.67 -17.46 14.61
C ARG A 170 11.35 -17.65 15.96
N ALA A 171 10.68 -17.32 17.06
CA ALA A 171 11.16 -17.55 18.42
C ALA A 171 11.10 -19.03 18.86
N ALA A 172 10.20 -19.84 18.31
CA ALA A 172 10.06 -21.26 18.63
C ALA A 172 11.01 -22.17 17.83
N MET A 173 11.65 -21.64 16.78
CA MET A 173 12.59 -22.36 15.92
C MET A 173 14.08 -22.11 16.29
N VAL A 174 14.34 -21.28 17.31
CA VAL A 174 15.68 -21.03 17.89
C VAL A 174 15.78 -21.78 19.21
#